data_AF-K0IH75-F1
#
_entry.id   AF-K0IH75-F1
#
_cell.length_a   1.000
_cell.length_b   1.000
_cell.length_c   1.000
_cell.angle_alpha   90.00
_cell.angle_beta   90.00
_cell.angle_gamma   90.00
#
_symmetry.space_group_name_H-M   'P 1'
#
loop_
_entity.id
_entity.type
_entity.pdbx_description
1 polymer ?
#
loop_
_entity_poly.entity_id
_entity_poly.type
_entity_poly.pdbx_seq_one_letter_code
_entity_poly.pdbx_strand_id
1 'polypeptide(L)'
;MLGKRHPNRISVTKNFRQHIANMAGSRVLPADARVRVLGISAANMNDDVAPWTSTSEAALEFALDYAKNKHNTDTIMLDLRQLNFRHCEGYYSKNAKACIFLCSISEMDEKDQMIEIYDRAIVWTDVVIVATLIRWESTSSLYYQMAQRMNCVQNQIVTHNTTI
;
A
#
# COMPACT_ATOMS: atom_id res chain seq x y z
N MET A 1 7.28 30.80 8.37
CA MET A 1 6.10 31.14 7.55
C MET A 1 5.24 29.89 7.39
N LEU A 2 4.18 29.77 8.18
CA LEU A 2 3.24 28.64 8.15
C LEU A 2 2.37 28.78 6.89
N GLY A 3 2.64 27.95 5.87
CA GLY A 3 1.90 27.93 4.62
C GLY A 3 0.42 27.63 4.85
N LYS A 4 -0.43 28.50 4.34
CA LYS A 4 -1.90 28.43 4.42
C LYS A 4 -2.39 27.06 3.91
N ARG A 5 -3.22 26.38 4.71
CA ARG A 5 -3.88 25.12 4.33
C ARG A 5 -4.90 25.41 3.21
N HIS A 6 -4.71 24.79 2.05
CA HIS A 6 -5.64 24.85 0.92
C HIS A 6 -6.90 23.99 1.23
N PRO A 7 -8.12 24.42 0.88
CA PRO A 7 -9.36 23.76 1.34
C PRO A 7 -9.76 22.49 0.57
N ASN A 8 -9.10 22.14 -0.55
CA ASN A 8 -9.37 20.87 -1.27
C ASN A 8 -8.66 19.64 -0.65
N ARG A 9 -7.72 19.88 0.27
CA ARG A 9 -6.82 18.90 0.93
C ARG A 9 -7.51 17.84 1.79
N ILE A 10 -8.83 17.94 1.95
CA ILE A 10 -9.60 17.24 2.99
C ILE A 10 -10.39 16.07 2.40
N SER A 11 -10.67 16.01 1.09
CA SER A 11 -11.69 15.09 0.54
C SER A 11 -11.30 13.60 0.59
N VAL A 12 -10.17 13.22 -0.02
CA VAL A 12 -9.80 11.80 -0.21
C VAL A 12 -9.36 11.14 1.10
N THR A 13 -8.51 11.81 1.88
CA THR A 13 -8.03 11.32 3.18
C THR A 13 -9.13 11.30 4.24
N LYS A 14 -10.12 12.21 4.19
CA LYS A 14 -11.31 12.15 5.05
C LYS A 14 -12.21 10.98 4.67
N ASN A 15 -12.40 10.71 3.38
CA ASN A 15 -13.17 9.55 2.92
C ASN A 15 -12.49 8.24 3.33
N PHE A 16 -11.17 8.14 3.21
CA PHE A 16 -10.42 6.97 3.67
C PHE A 16 -10.46 6.82 5.20
N ARG A 17 -10.26 7.90 5.96
CA ARG A 17 -10.40 7.85 7.42
C ARG A 17 -11.81 7.46 7.85
N GLN A 18 -12.83 7.97 7.18
CA GLN A 18 -14.21 7.57 7.42
C GLN A 18 -14.42 6.09 7.09
N HIS A 19 -13.82 5.60 6.00
CA HIS A 19 -13.86 4.20 5.60
C HIS A 19 -13.21 3.28 6.64
N ILE A 20 -12.00 3.61 7.09
CA ILE A 20 -11.29 2.93 8.19
C ILE A 20 -12.14 2.95 9.48
N ALA A 21 -12.65 4.12 9.87
CA ALA A 21 -13.46 4.26 11.08
C ALA A 21 -14.74 3.40 11.02
N ASN A 22 -15.34 3.25 9.84
CA ASN A 22 -16.49 2.38 9.63
C ASN A 22 -16.10 0.88 9.71
N MET A 23 -14.85 0.53 9.36
CA MET A 23 -14.33 -0.84 9.47
C MET A 23 -13.85 -1.23 10.86
N ALA A 24 -13.43 -0.26 11.69
CA ALA A 24 -12.89 -0.50 13.04
C ALA A 24 -13.85 -1.26 13.99
N GLY A 25 -15.13 -1.38 13.64
CA GLY A 25 -16.11 -2.20 14.36
C GLY A 25 -16.24 -3.66 13.92
N SER A 26 -15.64 -4.06 12.80
CA SER A 26 -15.90 -5.35 12.13
C SER A 26 -14.60 -6.14 11.95
N ARG A 27 -14.03 -6.65 13.05
CA ARG A 27 -12.73 -7.35 13.03
C ARG A 27 -12.82 -8.87 12.84
N VAL A 28 -14.04 -9.39 12.66
CA VAL A 28 -14.27 -10.78 12.30
C VAL A 28 -14.64 -10.78 10.83
N LEU A 29 -13.75 -11.31 9.98
CA LEU A 29 -14.17 -11.71 8.64
C LEU A 29 -15.37 -12.64 8.83
N PRO A 30 -16.51 -12.38 8.18
CA PRO A 30 -17.61 -13.34 8.17
C PRO A 30 -17.04 -14.73 7.87
N ALA A 31 -17.44 -15.76 8.62
CA ALA A 31 -16.85 -17.10 8.49
C ALA A 31 -17.00 -17.69 7.06
N ASP A 32 -17.89 -17.09 6.25
CA ASP A 32 -18.21 -17.37 4.86
C ASP A 32 -17.57 -16.39 3.86
N ALA A 33 -16.83 -15.38 4.31
CA ALA A 33 -16.15 -14.44 3.43
C ALA A 33 -15.00 -15.13 2.69
N ARG A 34 -14.93 -14.89 1.37
CA ARG A 34 -13.81 -15.36 0.54
C ARG A 34 -12.52 -14.71 1.03
N VAL A 35 -11.46 -15.50 1.13
CA VAL A 35 -10.12 -14.97 1.44
C VAL A 35 -9.71 -14.00 0.33
N ARG A 36 -9.24 -12.82 0.73
CA ARG A 36 -8.81 -11.74 -0.17
C ARG A 36 -7.29 -11.75 -0.27
N VAL A 37 -6.79 -12.08 -1.47
CA VAL A 37 -5.36 -12.18 -1.76
C VAL A 37 -4.93 -11.01 -2.64
N LEU A 38 -3.96 -10.23 -2.14
CA LEU A 38 -3.35 -9.15 -2.89
C LEU A 38 -1.98 -9.57 -3.39
N GLY A 39 -1.79 -9.51 -4.71
CA GLY A 39 -0.48 -9.51 -5.33
C GLY A 39 0.04 -8.09 -5.50
N ILE A 40 1.30 -7.85 -5.15
CA ILE A 40 2.00 -6.59 -5.38
C ILE A 40 3.19 -6.88 -6.29
N SER A 41 3.17 -6.34 -7.51
CA SER A 41 4.34 -6.29 -8.37
C SER A 41 5.19 -5.07 -8.03
N ALA A 42 6.44 -5.32 -7.66
CA ALA A 42 7.47 -4.32 -7.51
C ALA A 42 8.47 -4.34 -8.68
N ALA A 43 8.15 -5.02 -9.79
CA ALA A 43 9.00 -5.05 -10.96
C ALA A 43 8.99 -3.67 -11.64
N ASN A 44 10.15 -3.01 -11.68
CA ASN A 44 10.28 -1.73 -12.37
C ASN A 44 10.76 -1.97 -13.81
N MET A 45 9.89 -2.56 -14.63
CA MET A 45 10.15 -2.74 -16.06
C MET A 45 9.80 -1.47 -16.82
N ASN A 46 10.43 -1.28 -17.97
CA ASN A 46 10.03 -0.24 -18.91
C ASN A 46 8.98 -0.81 -19.86
N ASP A 47 7.80 -0.21 -19.89
CA ASP A 47 6.71 -0.64 -20.79
C ASP A 47 6.78 0.02 -22.16
N ASP A 48 7.40 1.20 -22.24
CA ASP A 48 7.38 2.03 -23.44
C ASP A 48 8.62 1.80 -24.32
N VAL A 49 9.79 1.68 -23.70
CA VAL A 49 11.08 1.58 -24.38
C VAL A 49 11.71 0.22 -24.12
N ALA A 50 11.84 -0.56 -25.20
CA ALA A 50 12.31 -1.95 -25.16
C ALA A 50 11.53 -2.80 -24.14
N PRO A 51 10.20 -2.97 -24.35
CA PRO A 51 9.34 -3.66 -23.41
C PRO A 51 9.85 -5.07 -23.14
N TRP A 52 9.96 -5.40 -21.85
CA TRP A 52 10.43 -6.70 -21.40
C TRP A 52 9.45 -7.28 -20.38
N THR A 53 9.10 -8.54 -20.56
CA THR A 53 8.21 -9.25 -19.64
C THR A 53 8.95 -9.63 -18.36
N SER A 54 8.41 -9.22 -17.21
CA SER A 54 8.96 -9.61 -15.92
C SER A 54 8.61 -11.05 -15.56
N THR A 55 9.63 -11.88 -15.33
CA THR A 55 9.43 -13.26 -14.84
C THR A 55 8.86 -13.29 -13.43
N SER A 56 9.16 -12.30 -12.59
CA SER A 56 8.57 -12.20 -11.24
C SER A 56 7.09 -11.83 -11.31
N GLU A 57 6.67 -11.02 -12.29
CA GLU A 57 5.24 -10.71 -12.51
C GLU A 57 4.49 -11.91 -13.05
N ALA A 58 5.05 -12.61 -14.05
CA ALA A 58 4.43 -13.83 -14.55
C ALA A 58 4.25 -14.89 -13.44
N ALA A 59 5.22 -15.00 -12.53
CA ALA A 59 5.10 -15.88 -11.36
C ALA A 59 4.01 -15.39 -10.37
N LEU A 60 3.85 -14.08 -10.21
CA LEU A 60 2.79 -13.49 -9.38
C LEU A 60 1.40 -13.76 -9.98
N GLU A 61 1.22 -13.51 -11.27
CA GLU A 61 -0.02 -13.79 -12.00
C GLU A 61 -0.40 -15.26 -11.85
N PHE A 62 0.55 -16.18 -12.08
CA PHE A 62 0.33 -17.60 -11.87
C PHE A 62 -0.11 -17.93 -10.43
N ALA A 63 0.53 -17.33 -9.42
CA ALA A 63 0.19 -17.58 -8.03
C ALA A 63 -1.22 -17.06 -7.67
N LEU A 64 -1.61 -15.89 -8.20
CA LEU A 64 -2.95 -15.33 -8.00
C LEU A 64 -4.02 -16.16 -8.72
N ASP A 65 -3.77 -16.57 -9.96
CA ASP A 65 -4.68 -17.44 -10.71
C ASP A 65 -4.84 -18.80 -10.01
N TYR A 66 -3.74 -19.36 -9.49
CA TYR A 66 -3.79 -20.57 -8.70
C TYR A 66 -4.64 -20.39 -7.44
N ALA A 67 -4.42 -19.32 -6.68
CA ALA A 67 -5.21 -19.01 -5.48
C ALA A 67 -6.71 -18.90 -5.81
N LYS A 68 -7.05 -18.11 -6.82
CA LYS A 68 -8.42 -17.91 -7.29
C LYS A 68 -9.10 -19.23 -7.67
N ASN A 69 -8.45 -20.02 -8.52
CA ASN A 69 -9.04 -21.22 -9.10
C ASN A 69 -9.08 -22.40 -8.12
N LYS A 70 -8.05 -22.55 -7.27
CA LYS A 70 -7.94 -23.70 -6.37
C LYS A 70 -8.65 -23.47 -5.03
N HIS A 71 -8.64 -22.24 -4.54
CA HIS A 71 -9.10 -21.89 -3.20
C HIS A 71 -10.33 -20.98 -3.19
N ASN A 72 -10.91 -20.63 -4.35
CA ASN A 72 -12.09 -19.77 -4.49
C ASN A 72 -11.91 -18.43 -3.75
N THR A 73 -10.74 -17.82 -3.93
CA THR A 73 -10.35 -16.55 -3.30
C THR A 73 -10.61 -15.37 -4.22
N ASP A 74 -10.84 -14.20 -3.64
CA ASP A 74 -10.84 -12.95 -4.40
C ASP A 74 -9.40 -12.47 -4.53
N THR A 75 -8.95 -12.21 -5.76
CA THR A 75 -7.56 -11.83 -6.04
C THR A 75 -7.49 -10.48 -6.75
N ILE A 76 -6.52 -9.66 -6.34
CA ILE A 76 -6.20 -8.37 -6.95
C ILE A 76 -4.69 -8.32 -7.18
N MET A 77 -4.26 -7.78 -8.32
CA MET A 77 -2.87 -7.44 -8.57
C MET A 77 -2.72 -5.92 -8.61
N LEU A 78 -1.81 -5.39 -7.80
CA LEU A 78 -1.33 -4.01 -7.88
C LEU A 78 0.06 -4.00 -8.49
N ASP A 79 0.24 -3.18 -9.53
CA ASP A 79 1.56 -2.90 -10.09
C ASP A 79 2.06 -1.54 -9.59
N LEU A 80 3.12 -1.57 -8.79
CA LEU A 80 3.69 -0.35 -8.20
C LEU A 80 4.22 0.61 -9.26
N ARG A 81 4.64 0.14 -10.44
CA ARG A 81 5.18 1.04 -11.48
C ARG A 81 4.09 1.89 -12.13
N GLN A 82 2.82 1.44 -12.05
CA GLN A 82 1.66 2.17 -12.56
C GLN A 82 1.10 3.19 -11.56
N LEU A 83 1.63 3.20 -10.33
CA LEU A 83 1.18 4.09 -9.27
C LEU A 83 2.16 5.24 -9.07
N ASN A 84 1.64 6.46 -9.01
CA ASN A 84 2.42 7.63 -8.64
C ASN A 84 2.34 7.88 -7.13
N PHE A 85 3.41 7.57 -6.41
CA PHE A 85 3.52 7.84 -4.98
C PHE A 85 4.95 8.24 -4.63
N ARG A 86 5.13 9.07 -3.61
CA ARG A 86 6.45 9.63 -3.28
C ARG A 86 7.23 8.72 -2.32
N HIS A 87 8.56 8.71 -2.45
CA HIS A 87 9.43 8.13 -1.43
C HIS A 87 9.14 8.71 -0.04
N CYS A 88 9.45 7.93 1.00
CA CYS A 88 9.45 8.47 2.36
C CYS A 88 10.55 9.53 2.48
N GLU A 89 10.19 10.74 2.86
CA GLU A 89 11.16 11.84 3.05
C GLU A 89 11.91 11.74 4.39
N GLY A 90 11.58 10.75 5.23
CA GLY A 90 12.25 10.53 6.50
C GLY A 90 12.13 11.74 7.44
N TYR A 91 11.00 12.45 7.40
CA TYR A 91 10.77 13.64 8.23
C TYR A 91 11.17 13.35 9.68
N TYR A 92 12.32 13.93 10.08
CA TYR A 92 12.88 13.76 11.41
C TYR A 92 11.92 14.41 12.39
N SER A 93 11.06 13.57 12.95
CA SER A 93 9.94 13.99 13.74
C SER A 93 10.50 14.41 15.09
N LYS A 94 10.38 15.70 15.46
CA LYS A 94 10.73 16.17 16.82
C LYS A 94 10.00 15.37 17.92
N ASN A 95 8.93 14.69 17.54
CA ASN A 95 8.15 13.79 18.38
C ASN A 95 7.88 12.49 17.59
N ALA A 96 8.14 11.33 18.18
CA ALA A 96 7.85 10.01 17.59
C ALA A 96 6.39 9.88 17.09
N LYS A 97 5.47 10.70 17.61
CA LYS A 97 4.07 10.75 17.19
C LYS A 97 3.80 11.43 15.84
N ALA A 98 4.78 12.03 15.17
CA ALA A 98 4.51 12.75 13.92
C ALA A 98 4.46 11.83 12.68
N CYS A 99 4.98 10.61 12.77
CA CYS A 99 4.78 9.57 11.75
C CYS A 99 3.45 8.86 12.00
N ILE A 100 2.35 9.40 11.47
CA ILE A 100 0.99 8.87 11.67
C ILE A 100 0.48 8.11 10.45
N PHE A 101 -0.48 7.23 10.66
CA PHE A 101 -1.26 6.60 9.59
C PHE A 101 -2.62 7.34 9.44
N LEU A 102 -3.04 7.78 8.26
CA LEU A 102 -2.34 7.88 6.97
C LEU A 102 -1.08 8.77 7.03
N CYS A 103 -0.09 8.45 6.20
CA CYS A 103 1.17 9.20 6.12
C CYS A 103 0.92 10.69 5.80
N SER A 104 1.63 11.58 6.49
CA SER A 104 1.55 13.03 6.27
C SER A 104 1.85 13.46 4.84
N ILE A 105 2.70 12.72 4.11
CA ILE A 105 2.97 13.00 2.69
C ILE A 105 1.72 12.74 1.85
N SER A 106 0.98 11.65 2.08
CA SER A 106 -0.31 11.38 1.42
C SER A 106 -1.40 12.37 1.84
N GLU A 107 -1.30 12.95 3.04
CA GLU A 107 -2.19 14.06 3.44
C GLU A 107 -1.84 15.39 2.76
N MET A 108 -0.56 15.59 2.40
CA MET A 108 -0.09 16.82 1.78
C MET A 108 -0.33 16.85 0.26
N ASP A 109 -0.31 15.68 -0.38
CA ASP A 109 -0.44 15.48 -1.82
C ASP A 109 -1.65 14.62 -2.14
N GLU A 110 -2.71 15.24 -2.67
CA GLU A 110 -3.96 14.57 -3.07
C GLU A 110 -3.77 13.60 -4.24
N LYS A 111 -2.67 13.70 -4.99
CA LYS A 111 -2.36 12.83 -6.12
C LYS A 111 -1.47 11.64 -5.74
N ASP A 112 -1.07 11.54 -4.48
CA ASP A 112 -0.23 10.44 -3.98
C ASP A 112 -1.09 9.16 -3.89
N GLN A 113 -0.81 8.21 -4.79
CA GLN A 113 -1.54 6.95 -4.90
C GLN A 113 -1.13 5.91 -3.83
N MET A 114 -0.33 6.30 -2.83
CA MET A 114 -0.05 5.44 -1.66
C MET A 114 -1.33 5.08 -0.91
N ILE A 115 -2.38 5.91 -0.98
CA ILE A 115 -3.69 5.64 -0.40
C ILE A 115 -4.29 4.35 -0.97
N GLU A 116 -4.11 4.08 -2.27
CA GLU A 116 -4.57 2.84 -2.89
C GLU A 116 -3.82 1.63 -2.34
N ILE A 117 -2.50 1.75 -2.14
CA ILE A 117 -1.70 0.70 -1.53
C ILE A 117 -2.17 0.44 -0.08
N TYR A 118 -2.40 1.49 0.71
CA TYR A 118 -2.92 1.34 2.07
C TYR A 118 -4.29 0.67 2.07
N ASP A 119 -5.22 1.11 1.22
CA ASP A 119 -6.55 0.52 1.11
C ASP A 119 -6.48 -0.98 0.82
N ARG A 120 -5.75 -1.35 -0.23
CA ARG A 120 -5.64 -2.76 -0.61
C ARG A 120 -4.88 -3.55 0.44
N ALA A 121 -3.68 -3.15 0.81
CA ALA A 121 -2.77 -3.97 1.62
C ALA A 121 -3.14 -4.04 3.10
N ILE A 122 -3.80 -3.01 3.65
CA ILE A 122 -4.11 -2.93 5.09
C ILE A 122 -5.57 -3.21 5.37
N VAL A 123 -6.48 -2.77 4.50
CA VAL A 123 -7.93 -2.79 4.79
C VAL A 123 -8.62 -3.95 4.11
N TRP A 124 -8.32 -4.16 2.83
CA TRP A 124 -8.99 -5.19 2.03
C TRP A 124 -8.34 -6.57 2.14
N THR A 125 -7.03 -6.66 2.37
CA THR A 125 -6.30 -7.92 2.20
C THR A 125 -6.28 -8.79 3.44
N ASP A 126 -6.36 -10.11 3.24
CA ASP A 126 -6.07 -11.12 4.25
C ASP A 126 -4.68 -11.78 4.03
N VAL A 127 -4.27 -11.94 2.76
CA VAL A 127 -2.95 -12.48 2.36
C VAL A 127 -2.27 -11.59 1.32
N VAL A 128 -1.05 -11.13 1.60
CA VAL A 128 -0.23 -10.34 0.66
C VAL A 128 0.86 -11.23 0.05
N ILE A 129 0.98 -11.22 -1.27
CA ILE A 129 2.08 -11.81 -2.04
C ILE A 129 2.83 -10.68 -2.71
N VAL A 130 4.13 -10.52 -2.41
CA VAL A 130 4.96 -9.49 -3.03
C VAL A 130 5.92 -10.15 -4.01
N ALA A 131 5.87 -9.73 -5.27
CA ALA A 131 6.83 -10.14 -6.29
C ALA A 131 7.80 -8.99 -6.58
N THR A 132 9.09 -9.28 -6.45
CA THR A 132 10.16 -8.33 -6.77
C THR A 132 11.24 -9.03 -7.56
N LEU A 133 11.87 -8.27 -8.44
CA LEU A 133 13.11 -8.67 -9.08
C LEU A 133 14.25 -8.62 -8.06
N ILE A 134 15.23 -9.50 -8.25
CA ILE A 134 16.52 -9.40 -7.56
C ILE A 134 17.42 -8.51 -8.41
N ARG A 135 17.76 -7.33 -7.89
CA ARG A 135 18.64 -6.37 -8.55
C ARG A 135 19.77 -6.02 -7.58
N TRP A 136 21.02 -6.33 -7.95
CA TRP A 136 22.18 -6.11 -7.07
C TRP A 136 22.03 -6.75 -5.69
N GLU A 137 21.65 -8.03 -5.66
CA GLU A 137 21.42 -8.79 -4.41
C GLU A 137 20.34 -8.17 -3.49
N SER A 138 19.52 -7.29 -4.05
CA SER A 138 18.51 -6.53 -3.33
C SER A 138 17.16 -6.58 -4.04
N THR A 139 16.15 -6.04 -3.38
CA THR A 139 14.81 -5.88 -3.97
C THR A 139 14.74 -4.61 -4.82
N SER A 140 13.67 -4.48 -5.59
CA SER A 140 13.44 -3.30 -6.44
C SER A 140 13.33 -2.02 -5.61
N SER A 141 13.77 -0.89 -6.17
CA SER A 141 13.59 0.43 -5.55
C SER A 141 12.12 0.76 -5.31
N LEU A 142 11.20 0.27 -6.15
CA LEU A 142 9.75 0.42 -5.96
C LEU A 142 9.26 -0.28 -4.68
N TYR A 143 9.81 -1.47 -4.38
CA TYR A 143 9.51 -2.15 -3.13
C TYR A 143 9.91 -1.29 -1.94
N TYR A 144 11.13 -0.73 -1.96
CA TYR A 144 11.60 0.15 -0.88
C TYR A 144 10.77 1.44 -0.77
N GLN A 145 10.38 2.03 -1.91
CA GLN A 145 9.51 3.21 -1.95
C GLN A 145 8.18 2.95 -1.22
N MET A 146 7.58 1.78 -1.46
CA MET A 146 6.35 1.36 -0.78
C MET A 146 6.62 1.04 0.69
N ALA A 147 7.56 0.13 0.97
CA ALA A 147 7.79 -0.40 2.32
C ALA A 147 8.17 0.69 3.33
N GLN A 148 8.99 1.66 2.93
CA GLN A 148 9.35 2.79 3.81
C GLN A 148 8.14 3.66 4.17
N ARG A 149 7.16 3.78 3.27
CA ARG A 149 5.90 4.49 3.52
C ARG A 149 4.94 3.69 4.40
N MET A 150 5.12 2.37 4.55
CA MET A 150 4.32 1.53 5.45
C MET A 150 4.75 1.63 6.91
N ASN A 151 5.93 2.18 7.22
CA ASN A 151 6.41 2.35 8.60
C ASN A 151 5.46 3.18 9.48
N CYS A 152 4.65 4.06 8.89
CA CYS A 152 3.65 4.81 9.63
C CYS A 152 2.56 3.91 10.25
N VAL A 153 2.26 2.76 9.64
CA VAL A 153 1.31 1.76 10.16
C VAL A 153 1.88 1.14 11.44
N GLN A 154 3.13 0.69 11.40
CA GLN A 154 3.79 0.15 12.59
C GLN A 154 3.93 1.21 13.69
N ASN A 155 4.30 2.43 13.31
CA ASN A 155 4.45 3.51 14.29
C ASN A 155 3.13 3.87 14.96
N GLN A 156 2.01 3.82 14.24
CA GLN A 156 0.67 4.04 14.81
C GLN A 156 0.38 3.04 15.94
N ILE A 157 0.67 1.75 15.71
CA ILE A 157 0.46 0.68 16.69
C ILE A 157 1.34 0.92 17.93
N VAL A 158 2.62 1.24 17.74
CA VAL A 158 3.59 1.36 18.84
C VAL A 158 3.40 2.66 19.65
N THR A 159 3.17 3.80 18.99
CA THR A 159 3.22 5.12 19.65
C THR A 159 1.86 5.68 20.05
N HIS A 160 0.79 5.25 19.39
CA HIS A 160 -0.57 5.71 19.68
C HIS A 160 -1.43 4.63 20.34
N ASN A 161 -0.90 3.41 20.53
CA ASN A 161 -1.57 2.24 21.09
C ASN A 161 -3.00 2.05 20.55
N THR A 162 -3.18 2.42 19.28
CA THR A 162 -4.43 2.35 18.57
C THR A 162 -4.22 1.36 17.45
N THR A 163 -5.16 0.42 17.35
CA THR A 163 -5.31 -0.33 16.11
C THR A 163 -5.79 0.65 15.04
N ILE A 164 -5.42 0.36 13.79
CA ILE A 164 -5.90 1.03 12.57
C ILE A 164 -7.42 1.19 12.61
#